data_AF-A0A970IZG8-F1
#
_entry.id   AF-A0A970IZG8-F1
#
_cell.length_a   1.000
_cell.length_b   1.000
_cell.length_c   1.000
_cell.angle_alpha   90.00
_cell.angle_beta   90.00
_cell.angle_gamma   90.00
#
_symmetry.space_group_name_H-M   'P 1'
#
loop_
_entity.id
_entity.type
_entity.pdbx_description
1 polymer ?
#
loop_
_entity_poly.entity_id
_entity_poly.type
_entity_poly.pdbx_seq_one_letter_code
_entity_poly.pdbx_strand_id
1 'polypeptide(L)'
;MRNILKADFRKYFNGKLFIATIILLVVFTALNAVINYFLKLNNEYTYFINPLTFLEQSFSPTQDFGILYLIFMIVILVSDFNHNTIRNKIIIGYDRNTIYLSTLIFTLTTTVISFLVYSLLNFLFAGLIFGFKGIKAIKVVETLLMYVCALIFYYCLVQLMVFLTRSTIGSIGIMIGLSFLIIIIISSVFTSAKLNDTTIKSLKYVIIFIPVLRLMIPTIGGLLPGLEFTGFNAVLSIFVSLVVSGILVFVGLYLNKKLDYN
;
A
#
# COMPACT_ATOMS: atom_id res chain seq x y z
N MET A 1 -18.78 -18.17 -3.76
CA MET A 1 -17.63 -17.38 -3.27
C MET A 1 -16.56 -18.23 -2.57
N ARG A 2 -16.88 -18.98 -1.51
CA ARG A 2 -15.90 -19.79 -0.73
C ARG A 2 -14.97 -20.67 -1.58
N ASN A 3 -15.51 -21.34 -2.60
CA ASN A 3 -14.73 -22.25 -3.45
C ASN A 3 -13.71 -21.50 -4.33
N ILE A 4 -14.07 -20.33 -4.86
CA ILE A 4 -13.17 -19.48 -5.66
C ILE A 4 -12.03 -18.99 -4.77
N LEU A 5 -12.37 -18.46 -3.59
CA LEU A 5 -11.40 -17.94 -2.63
C LEU A 5 -10.39 -19.03 -2.22
N LYS A 6 -10.88 -20.24 -1.88
CA LYS A 6 -10.03 -21.38 -1.53
C LYS A 6 -9.09 -21.76 -2.68
N ALA A 7 -9.55 -21.71 -3.93
CA ALA A 7 -8.73 -22.00 -5.09
C ALA A 7 -7.64 -20.93 -5.30
N ASP A 8 -8.01 -19.64 -5.20
CA ASP A 8 -7.07 -18.51 -5.37
C ASP A 8 -5.98 -18.53 -4.29
N PHE A 9 -6.34 -18.75 -3.02
CA PHE A 9 -5.36 -18.90 -1.94
C PHE A 9 -4.46 -20.13 -2.11
N ARG A 10 -5.02 -21.29 -2.49
CA ARG A 10 -4.23 -22.51 -2.70
C ARG A 10 -3.24 -22.32 -3.86
N LYS A 11 -3.67 -21.67 -4.95
CA LYS A 11 -2.83 -21.30 -6.09
C LYS A 11 -1.69 -20.37 -5.65
N TYR A 12 -1.97 -19.42 -4.76
CA TYR A 12 -0.97 -18.50 -4.23
C TYR A 12 0.05 -19.22 -3.34
N PHE A 13 -0.38 -19.87 -2.25
CA PHE A 13 0.53 -20.49 -1.27
C PHE A 13 1.39 -21.61 -1.85
N ASN A 14 0.87 -22.39 -2.80
CA ASN A 14 1.63 -23.46 -3.46
C ASN A 14 2.38 -22.97 -4.71
N GLY A 15 2.18 -21.71 -5.10
CA GLY A 15 2.75 -21.14 -6.31
C GLY A 15 4.14 -20.55 -6.09
N LYS A 16 4.91 -20.43 -7.18
CA LYS A 16 6.19 -19.70 -7.21
C LYS A 16 6.06 -18.24 -6.74
N LEU A 17 4.86 -17.68 -6.85
CA LEU A 17 4.54 -16.31 -6.45
C LEU A 17 4.64 -16.10 -4.93
N PHE A 18 4.19 -17.07 -4.12
CA PHE A 18 4.33 -16.96 -2.67
C PHE A 18 5.81 -16.99 -2.25
N ILE A 19 6.59 -17.87 -2.89
CA ILE A 19 8.05 -17.94 -2.70
C ILE A 19 8.68 -16.59 -3.09
N ALA A 20 8.29 -16.01 -4.24
CA ALA A 20 8.78 -14.70 -4.66
C ALA A 20 8.44 -13.60 -3.64
N THR A 21 7.23 -13.59 -3.07
CA THR A 21 6.87 -12.62 -2.01
C THR A 21 7.69 -12.80 -0.74
N ILE A 22 7.99 -14.04 -0.33
CA ILE A 22 8.88 -14.30 0.83
C ILE A 22 10.29 -13.80 0.53
N ILE A 23 10.83 -14.08 -0.66
CA ILE A 23 12.16 -13.61 -1.06
C ILE A 23 12.22 -12.08 -1.01
N LEU A 24 11.24 -11.40 -1.59
CA LEU A 24 11.16 -9.93 -1.52
C LEU A 24 11.14 -9.43 -0.08
N LEU A 25 10.31 -10.03 0.79
CA LEU A 25 10.21 -9.64 2.19
C LEU A 25 11.57 -9.75 2.90
N VAL A 26 12.26 -10.88 2.76
CA VAL A 26 13.54 -11.11 3.43
C VAL A 26 14.64 -10.21 2.86
N VAL A 27 14.74 -10.11 1.53
CA VAL A 27 15.80 -9.34 0.87
C VAL A 27 15.67 -7.85 1.19
N PHE A 28 14.49 -7.26 1.03
CA PHE A 28 14.33 -5.82 1.26
C PHE A 28 14.38 -5.43 2.73
N THR A 29 13.92 -6.28 3.65
CA THR A 29 14.11 -6.01 5.09
C THR A 29 15.58 -6.11 5.50
N ALA A 30 16.31 -7.11 5.00
CA ALA A 30 17.74 -7.24 5.26
C ALA A 30 18.54 -6.07 4.68
N LEU A 31 18.28 -5.69 3.42
CA LEU A 31 18.93 -4.54 2.77
C LEU A 31 18.68 -3.24 3.55
N ASN A 32 17.43 -2.96 3.94
CA ASN A 32 17.11 -1.80 4.76
C ASN A 32 17.85 -1.82 6.10
N ALA A 33 17.92 -2.97 6.78
CA ALA A 33 18.65 -3.10 8.04
C ALA A 33 20.16 -2.82 7.87
N VAL A 34 20.78 -3.29 6.78
CA VAL A 34 22.18 -3.03 6.45
C VAL A 34 22.41 -1.54 6.18
N ILE A 35 21.58 -0.92 5.35
CA ILE A 35 21.66 0.53 5.06
C ILE A 35 21.54 1.33 6.36
N ASN A 36 20.58 0.99 7.21
CA ASN A 36 20.36 1.62 8.50
C ASN A 36 21.56 1.50 9.45
N TYR A 37 22.22 0.34 9.44
CA TYR A 37 23.45 0.13 10.21
C TYR A 37 24.59 1.03 9.75
N PHE A 38 24.80 1.15 8.43
CA PHE A 38 25.80 2.09 7.88
C PHE A 38 25.47 3.56 8.18
N LEU A 39 24.19 3.94 8.10
CA LEU A 39 23.74 5.29 8.47
C LEU A 39 24.02 5.61 9.94
N LYS A 40 23.88 4.63 10.85
CA LYS A 40 24.23 4.80 12.26
C LYS A 40 25.74 5.02 12.46
N LEU A 41 26.59 4.29 11.74
CA LEU A 41 28.05 4.41 11.85
C LEU A 41 28.57 5.79 11.43
N ASN A 42 27.96 6.39 10.41
CA ASN A 42 28.40 7.68 9.88
C ASN A 42 27.97 8.88 10.74
N ASN A 43 27.20 8.69 11.82
CA ASN A 43 26.76 9.70 12.81
C ASN A 43 26.06 10.97 12.30
N GLU A 44 26.04 11.26 11.00
CA GLU A 44 25.55 12.52 10.41
C GLU A 44 24.02 12.67 10.45
N TYR A 45 23.25 11.59 10.69
CA TYR A 45 21.78 11.61 10.56
C TYR A 45 21.01 10.99 11.74
N THR A 46 21.70 10.66 12.84
CA THR A 46 21.13 9.87 13.94
C THR A 46 19.98 10.54 14.70
N TYR A 47 19.89 11.87 14.69
CA TYR A 47 18.85 12.62 15.41
C TYR A 47 17.48 12.63 14.71
N PHE A 48 17.41 12.35 13.41
CA PHE A 48 16.15 12.38 12.64
C PHE A 48 15.59 11.00 12.32
N ILE A 49 16.33 9.94 12.65
CA ILE A 49 16.01 8.57 12.26
C ILE A 49 15.40 7.83 13.46
N ASN A 50 14.10 7.53 13.38
CA ASN A 50 13.34 6.84 14.42
C ASN A 50 12.70 5.56 13.85
N PRO A 51 12.63 4.44 14.58
CA PRO A 51 11.91 3.24 14.15
C PRO A 51 10.50 3.49 13.57
N LEU A 52 9.78 4.48 14.10
CA LEU A 52 8.45 4.84 13.62
C LEU A 52 8.47 5.38 12.17
N THR A 53 9.51 6.10 11.75
CA THR A 53 9.60 6.60 10.35
C THR A 53 9.80 5.45 9.36
N PHE A 54 10.55 4.41 9.74
CA PHE A 54 10.71 3.21 8.91
C PHE A 54 9.42 2.39 8.81
N LEU A 55 8.63 2.35 9.88
CA LEU A 55 7.30 1.74 9.85
C LEU A 55 6.43 2.45 8.82
N GLU A 56 6.39 3.78 8.83
CA GLU A 56 5.62 4.57 7.87
C GLU A 56 6.12 4.39 6.43
N GLN A 57 7.43 4.44 6.22
CA GLN A 57 8.06 4.23 4.91
C GLN A 57 7.74 2.86 4.32
N SER A 58 7.58 1.85 5.15
CA SER A 58 7.29 0.48 4.70
C SER A 58 5.97 0.36 3.93
N PHE A 59 5.03 1.29 4.10
CA PHE A 59 3.73 1.29 3.42
C PHE A 59 3.72 2.07 2.10
N SER A 60 4.81 2.73 1.73
CA SER A 60 4.87 3.52 0.52
C SER A 60 4.90 2.66 -0.75
N PRO A 61 4.02 2.89 -1.75
CA PRO A 61 4.00 2.13 -3.00
C PRO A 61 5.21 2.41 -3.89
N THR A 62 5.96 3.48 -3.61
CA THR A 62 7.11 3.90 -4.42
C THR A 62 8.45 3.51 -3.79
N GLN A 63 8.43 2.89 -2.62
CA GLN A 63 9.60 2.21 -2.06
C GLN A 63 9.84 0.90 -2.81
N ASP A 64 11.07 0.38 -2.74
CA ASP A 64 11.50 -0.77 -3.56
C ASP A 64 10.57 -1.99 -3.42
N PHE A 65 10.22 -2.34 -2.17
CA PHE A 65 9.26 -3.41 -1.90
C PHE A 65 7.87 -3.07 -2.46
N GLY A 66 7.42 -1.83 -2.28
CA GLY A 66 6.11 -1.36 -2.73
C GLY A 66 5.93 -1.46 -4.24
N ILE A 67 6.93 -1.02 -5.02
CA ILE A 67 6.89 -1.05 -6.49
C ILE A 67 6.86 -2.49 -6.99
N LEU A 68 7.79 -3.33 -6.51
CA LEU A 68 7.88 -4.72 -6.95
C LEU A 68 6.64 -5.53 -6.56
N TYR A 69 6.14 -5.32 -5.34
CA TYR A 69 4.93 -5.98 -4.88
C TYR A 69 3.70 -5.54 -5.69
N LEU A 70 3.58 -4.25 -6.01
CA LEU A 70 2.51 -3.73 -6.88
C LEU A 70 2.54 -4.40 -8.25
N ILE A 71 3.72 -4.46 -8.90
CA ILE A 71 3.89 -5.13 -10.18
C ILE A 71 3.45 -6.60 -10.07
N PHE A 72 3.90 -7.30 -9.02
CA PHE A 72 3.55 -8.70 -8.81
C PHE A 72 2.04 -8.90 -8.65
N MET A 73 1.38 -8.07 -7.83
CA MET A 73 -0.07 -8.16 -7.65
C MET A 73 -0.84 -7.89 -8.94
N ILE A 74 -0.41 -6.91 -9.74
CA ILE A 74 -1.03 -6.63 -11.04
C ILE A 74 -0.87 -7.81 -12.00
N VAL A 75 0.33 -8.40 -12.09
CA VAL A 75 0.59 -9.58 -12.94
C VAL A 75 -0.30 -10.75 -12.53
N ILE A 76 -0.45 -11.00 -11.22
CA ILE A 76 -1.32 -12.06 -10.70
C ILE A 76 -2.77 -11.80 -11.12
N LEU A 77 -3.26 -10.59 -10.93
CA LEU A 77 -4.63 -10.22 -11.27
C LEU A 77 -4.91 -10.32 -12.77
N VAL A 78 -4.00 -9.83 -13.61
CA VAL A 78 -4.16 -9.87 -15.07
C VAL A 78 -4.01 -11.29 -15.61
N SER A 79 -3.25 -12.17 -14.95
CA SER A 79 -3.10 -13.57 -15.38
C SER A 79 -4.44 -14.32 -15.51
N ASP A 80 -5.42 -13.96 -14.67
CA ASP A 80 -6.76 -14.55 -14.72
C ASP A 80 -7.56 -14.10 -15.95
N PHE A 81 -7.25 -12.92 -16.52
CA PHE A 81 -7.77 -12.46 -17.80
C PHE A 81 -7.03 -13.13 -18.97
N ASN A 82 -5.69 -13.12 -18.95
CA ASN A 82 -4.87 -13.66 -20.05
C ASN A 82 -5.06 -15.15 -20.29
N HIS A 83 -5.31 -15.94 -19.24
CA HIS A 83 -5.53 -17.38 -19.35
C HIS A 83 -7.01 -17.78 -19.51
N ASN A 84 -7.90 -16.82 -19.83
CA ASN A 84 -9.35 -17.04 -19.93
C ASN A 84 -9.98 -17.65 -18.66
N THR A 85 -9.32 -17.53 -17.51
CA THR A 85 -9.78 -18.11 -16.24
C THR A 85 -11.09 -17.46 -15.79
N ILE A 86 -11.25 -16.15 -16.01
CA ILE A 86 -12.51 -15.45 -15.71
C ILE A 86 -13.65 -15.96 -16.58
N ARG A 87 -13.42 -16.16 -17.89
CA ARG A 87 -14.42 -16.75 -18.79
C ARG A 87 -14.81 -18.16 -18.33
N ASN A 88 -13.83 -18.98 -17.94
CA ASN A 88 -14.10 -20.32 -17.39
C ASN A 88 -14.92 -20.27 -16.10
N LYS A 89 -14.61 -19.34 -15.18
CA LYS A 89 -15.39 -19.11 -13.95
C LYS A 89 -16.86 -18.75 -14.29
N ILE A 90 -17.09 -17.94 -15.33
CA ILE A 90 -18.45 -17.57 -15.77
C ILE A 90 -19.19 -18.76 -16.40
N ILE A 91 -18.53 -19.54 -17.28
CA ILE A 91 -19.14 -20.71 -17.93
C ILE A 91 -19.59 -21.76 -16.91
N ILE A 92 -18.82 -21.94 -15.83
CA ILE A 92 -19.15 -22.84 -14.71
C ILE A 92 -20.37 -22.32 -13.89
N GLY A 93 -20.82 -21.09 -14.13
CA GLY A 93 -22.01 -20.50 -13.52
C GLY A 93 -21.73 -19.54 -12.35
N TYR A 94 -20.49 -19.04 -12.19
CA TYR A 94 -20.23 -18.02 -11.18
C TYR A 94 -20.60 -16.61 -11.66
N ASP A 95 -21.31 -15.86 -10.82
CA ASP A 95 -21.63 -14.46 -11.08
C ASP A 95 -20.39 -13.57 -11.17
N ARG A 96 -20.43 -12.60 -12.10
CA ARG A 96 -19.39 -11.59 -12.31
C ARG A 96 -19.03 -10.84 -11.01
N ASN A 97 -20.03 -10.49 -10.20
CA ASN A 97 -19.82 -9.81 -8.92
C ASN A 97 -19.11 -10.72 -7.90
N THR A 98 -19.45 -12.00 -7.88
CA THR A 98 -18.82 -12.99 -6.99
C THR A 98 -17.35 -13.18 -7.37
N ILE A 99 -17.02 -13.17 -8.67
CA ILE A 99 -15.65 -13.22 -9.15
C ILE A 99 -14.88 -11.97 -8.68
N TYR A 100 -15.39 -10.77 -8.96
CA TYR A 100 -14.75 -9.51 -8.56
C TYR A 100 -14.49 -9.44 -7.05
N LEU A 101 -15.51 -9.70 -6.23
CA LEU A 101 -15.37 -9.65 -4.77
C LEU A 101 -14.43 -10.73 -4.23
N SER A 102 -14.47 -11.95 -4.79
CA SER A 102 -13.58 -13.02 -4.35
C SER A 102 -12.12 -12.65 -4.62
N THR A 103 -11.84 -12.13 -5.81
CA THR A 103 -10.50 -11.69 -6.18
C THR A 103 -10.07 -10.47 -5.36
N LEU A 104 -10.98 -9.53 -5.09
CA LEU A 104 -10.69 -8.37 -4.24
C LEU A 104 -10.37 -8.76 -2.79
N ILE A 105 -11.10 -9.72 -2.20
CA ILE A 105 -10.77 -10.22 -0.86
C ILE A 105 -9.40 -10.92 -0.88
N PHE A 106 -9.14 -11.74 -1.91
CA PHE A 106 -7.83 -12.37 -2.06
C PHE A 106 -6.71 -11.32 -2.14
N THR A 107 -6.86 -10.26 -2.94
CA THR A 107 -5.81 -9.25 -3.05
C THR A 107 -5.63 -8.45 -1.77
N LEU A 108 -6.71 -8.00 -1.13
CA LEU A 108 -6.61 -7.25 0.12
C LEU A 108 -6.00 -8.08 1.25
N THR A 109 -6.33 -9.37 1.34
CA THR A 109 -5.78 -10.24 2.39
C THR A 109 -4.30 -10.50 2.20
N THR A 110 -3.85 -10.82 0.98
CA THR A 110 -2.42 -11.05 0.71
C THR A 110 -1.63 -9.76 0.88
N THR A 111 -2.13 -8.62 0.40
CA THR A 111 -1.44 -7.33 0.51
C THR A 111 -1.29 -6.88 1.96
N VAL A 112 -2.37 -6.94 2.74
CA VAL A 112 -2.34 -6.53 4.16
C VAL A 112 -1.39 -7.41 4.95
N ILE A 113 -1.43 -8.74 4.77
CA ILE A 113 -0.51 -9.65 5.48
C ILE A 113 0.95 -9.37 5.07
N SER A 114 1.24 -9.27 3.76
CA SER A 114 2.61 -9.02 3.29
C SER A 114 3.17 -7.69 3.82
N PHE A 115 2.41 -6.60 3.74
CA PHE A 115 2.86 -5.29 4.23
C PHE A 115 2.93 -5.21 5.76
N LEU A 116 2.06 -5.90 6.49
CA LEU A 116 2.16 -5.99 7.96
C LEU A 116 3.45 -6.70 8.37
N VAL A 117 3.77 -7.83 7.75
CA VAL A 117 5.03 -8.54 8.04
C VAL A 117 6.24 -7.68 7.67
N TYR A 118 6.22 -7.06 6.48
CA TYR A 118 7.30 -6.17 6.02
C TYR A 118 7.54 -4.99 6.98
N SER A 119 6.47 -4.27 7.35
CA SER A 119 6.55 -3.09 8.21
C SER A 119 6.97 -3.43 9.64
N LEU A 120 6.48 -4.53 10.20
CA LEU A 120 6.87 -4.98 11.53
C LEU A 120 8.35 -5.41 11.58
N LEU A 121 8.84 -6.10 10.55
CA LEU A 121 10.26 -6.46 10.46
C LEU A 121 11.15 -5.21 10.35
N ASN A 122 10.80 -4.25 9.49
CA ASN A 122 11.54 -2.99 9.38
C ASN A 122 11.51 -2.19 10.70
N PHE A 123 10.36 -2.13 11.38
CA PHE A 123 10.24 -1.47 12.68
C PHE A 123 11.12 -2.13 13.74
N LEU A 124 11.13 -3.47 13.81
CA LEU A 124 11.96 -4.23 14.74
C LEU A 124 13.45 -4.04 14.47
N PHE A 125 13.90 -4.19 13.23
CA PHE A 125 15.31 -4.00 12.88
C PHE A 125 15.78 -2.56 13.10
N ALA A 126 14.98 -1.57 12.71
CA ALA A 126 15.28 -0.18 12.99
C ALA A 126 15.36 0.09 14.51
N GLY A 127 14.46 -0.52 15.29
CA GLY A 127 14.48 -0.44 16.75
C GLY A 127 15.69 -1.09 17.41
N LEU A 128 16.20 -2.20 16.86
CA LEU A 128 17.44 -2.82 17.33
C LEU A 128 18.67 -1.94 17.02
N ILE A 129 18.66 -1.22 15.90
CA ILE A 129 19.78 -0.38 15.47
C ILE A 129 19.76 0.98 16.20
N PHE A 130 18.64 1.71 16.17
CA PHE A 130 18.53 3.09 16.69
C PHE A 130 17.97 3.18 18.11
N GLY A 131 17.32 2.12 18.61
CA GLY A 131 16.65 2.09 19.90
C GLY A 131 15.21 2.62 19.84
N PHE A 132 14.36 2.15 20.76
CA PHE A 132 12.94 2.52 20.85
C PHE A 132 12.66 3.75 21.74
N LYS A 133 13.66 4.61 21.98
CA LYS A 133 13.53 5.70 22.96
C LYS A 133 12.43 6.69 22.55
N GLY A 134 11.50 6.95 23.47
CA GLY A 134 10.43 7.95 23.27
C GLY A 134 9.21 7.47 22.47
N ILE A 135 9.17 6.21 22.03
CA ILE A 135 8.05 5.67 21.25
C ILE A 135 6.99 5.09 22.18
N LYS A 136 5.78 5.64 22.14
CA LYS A 136 4.63 5.10 22.87
C LYS A 136 3.97 3.99 22.04
N ALA A 137 3.62 2.87 22.67
CA ALA A 137 2.94 1.75 22.00
C ALA A 137 1.63 2.18 21.31
N ILE A 138 0.87 3.09 21.92
CA ILE A 138 -0.37 3.63 21.33
C ILE A 138 -0.11 4.29 19.96
N LYS A 139 0.99 5.05 19.82
CA LYS A 139 1.34 5.71 18.55
C LYS A 139 1.64 4.69 17.46
N VAL A 140 2.32 3.60 17.79
CA VAL A 140 2.64 2.53 16.84
C VAL A 140 1.36 1.88 16.30
N VAL A 141 0.40 1.59 17.18
CA VAL A 141 -0.88 0.99 16.77
C VAL A 141 -1.71 1.96 15.94
N GLU A 142 -1.79 3.24 16.32
CA GLU A 142 -2.50 4.27 15.54
C GLU A 142 -1.90 4.40 14.13
N THR A 143 -0.57 4.48 14.03
CA THR A 143 0.14 4.55 12.75
C THR A 143 -0.14 3.29 11.92
N LEU A 144 0.02 2.08 12.49
CA LEU A 144 -0.25 0.84 11.76
C LEU A 144 -1.68 0.79 11.18
N LEU A 145 -2.69 1.07 11.99
CA LEU A 145 -4.08 1.05 11.53
C LEU A 145 -4.33 2.06 10.41
N MET A 146 -3.79 3.27 10.56
CA MET A 146 -3.94 4.35 9.59
C MET A 146 -3.36 3.99 8.22
N TYR A 147 -2.15 3.44 8.19
CA TYR A 147 -1.48 3.05 6.95
C TYR A 147 -2.08 1.78 6.35
N VAL A 148 -2.52 0.81 7.16
CA VAL A 148 -3.25 -0.37 6.66
C VAL A 148 -4.55 0.04 5.97
N CYS A 149 -5.33 0.96 6.56
CA CYS A 149 -6.56 1.44 5.93
C CYS A 149 -6.29 2.22 4.64
N ALA A 150 -5.23 3.03 4.59
CA ALA A 150 -4.82 3.71 3.36
C ALA A 150 -4.34 2.71 2.28
N LEU A 151 -3.68 1.63 2.68
CA LEU A 151 -3.23 0.55 1.79
C LEU A 151 -4.41 -0.22 1.19
N ILE A 152 -5.45 -0.50 1.98
CA ILE A 152 -6.70 -1.10 1.50
C ILE A 152 -7.30 -0.25 0.38
N PHE A 153 -7.39 1.07 0.58
CA PHE A 153 -7.87 2.01 -0.44
C PHE A 153 -7.04 1.91 -1.73
N TYR A 154 -5.72 1.92 -1.59
CA TYR A 154 -4.80 1.85 -2.73
C TYR A 154 -4.96 0.56 -3.54
N TYR A 155 -5.05 -0.60 -2.88
CA TYR A 155 -5.24 -1.88 -3.59
C TYR A 155 -6.67 -2.08 -4.13
N CYS A 156 -7.67 -1.42 -3.57
CA CYS A 156 -8.99 -1.29 -4.21
C CYS A 156 -8.89 -0.52 -5.54
N LEU A 157 -8.10 0.57 -5.59
CA LEU A 157 -7.81 1.29 -6.85
C LEU A 157 -7.06 0.39 -7.85
N VAL A 158 -6.02 -0.32 -7.40
CA VAL A 158 -5.28 -1.26 -8.26
C VAL A 158 -6.23 -2.30 -8.86
N GLN A 159 -7.08 -2.92 -8.03
CA GLN A 159 -8.08 -3.91 -8.49
C GLN A 159 -9.00 -3.32 -9.56
N LEU A 160 -9.50 -2.10 -9.33
CA LEU A 160 -10.37 -1.41 -10.27
C LEU A 160 -9.66 -1.13 -11.60
N MET A 161 -8.41 -0.65 -11.57
CA MET A 161 -7.62 -0.38 -12.78
C MET A 161 -7.29 -1.64 -13.57
N VAL A 162 -7.03 -2.76 -12.89
CA VAL A 162 -6.83 -4.05 -13.55
C VAL A 162 -8.08 -4.52 -14.27
N PHE A 163 -9.25 -4.41 -13.65
CA PHE A 163 -10.51 -4.81 -14.28
C PHE A 163 -10.91 -3.90 -15.46
N LEU A 164 -10.53 -2.62 -15.42
CA LEU A 164 -10.78 -1.67 -16.51
C LEU A 164 -9.85 -1.90 -17.70
N THR A 165 -8.54 -2.00 -17.46
CA THR A 165 -7.55 -2.07 -18.55
C THR A 165 -7.36 -3.47 -19.10
N ARG A 166 -7.52 -4.51 -18.25
CA ARG A 166 -7.29 -5.93 -18.58
C ARG A 166 -5.91 -6.21 -19.18
N SER A 167 -4.97 -5.30 -18.96
CA SER A 167 -3.63 -5.32 -19.54
C SER A 167 -2.62 -5.07 -18.44
N THR A 168 -1.56 -5.88 -18.41
CA THR A 168 -0.46 -5.74 -17.46
C THR A 168 0.20 -4.38 -17.62
N ILE A 169 0.58 -4.03 -18.84
CA ILE A 169 1.29 -2.77 -19.14
C ILE A 169 0.41 -1.56 -18.84
N GLY A 170 -0.88 -1.62 -19.21
CA GLY A 170 -1.82 -0.53 -18.95
C GLY A 170 -2.03 -0.28 -17.45
N SER A 171 -2.27 -1.35 -16.68
CA SER A 171 -2.46 -1.26 -15.22
C SER A 171 -1.20 -0.76 -14.51
N ILE A 172 -0.03 -1.33 -14.85
CA ILE A 172 1.25 -0.97 -14.24
C ILE A 172 1.57 0.49 -14.58
N GLY A 173 1.49 0.87 -15.85
CA GLY A 173 1.81 2.22 -16.31
C GLY A 173 0.95 3.29 -15.64
N ILE A 174 -0.36 3.05 -15.52
CA ILE A 174 -1.27 3.98 -14.83
C ILE A 174 -0.96 4.06 -13.34
N MET A 175 -0.84 2.93 -12.63
CA MET A 175 -0.67 2.94 -11.17
C MET A 175 0.69 3.49 -10.75
N ILE A 176 1.76 3.09 -11.43
CA ILE A 176 3.11 3.59 -11.18
C ILE A 176 3.21 5.06 -11.61
N GLY A 177 2.73 5.40 -12.80
CA GLY A 177 2.72 6.78 -13.31
C GLY A 177 2.00 7.73 -12.35
N LEU A 178 0.79 7.37 -11.91
CA LEU A 178 0.05 8.14 -10.91
C LEU A 178 0.80 8.26 -9.59
N SER A 179 1.43 7.18 -9.10
CA SER A 179 2.18 7.24 -7.83
C SER A 179 3.36 8.23 -7.89
N PHE A 180 4.14 8.22 -8.98
CA PHE A 180 5.26 9.15 -9.15
C PHE A 180 4.79 10.59 -9.41
N LEU A 181 3.75 10.79 -10.22
CA LEU A 181 3.15 12.12 -10.43
C LEU A 181 2.69 12.73 -9.11
N ILE A 182 2.01 11.95 -8.27
CA ILE A 182 1.57 12.39 -6.95
C ILE A 182 2.78 12.79 -6.09
N ILE A 183 3.85 12.00 -6.07
CA ILE A 183 5.07 12.34 -5.31
C ILE A 183 5.69 13.64 -5.79
N ILE A 184 5.78 13.87 -7.10
CA ILE A 184 6.33 15.11 -7.68
C ILE A 184 5.48 16.32 -7.30
N ILE A 185 4.15 16.19 -7.35
CA ILE A 185 3.24 17.27 -6.95
C ILE A 185 3.38 17.54 -5.45
N ILE A 186 3.37 16.50 -4.62
CA ILE A 186 3.50 16.66 -3.18
C ILE A 186 4.86 17.28 -2.83
N SER A 187 5.97 16.83 -3.43
CA SER A 187 7.31 17.36 -3.14
C SER A 187 7.47 18.82 -3.58
N SER A 188 6.90 19.20 -4.71
CA SER A 188 6.89 20.60 -5.17
C SER A 188 6.07 21.50 -4.23
N VAL A 189 4.86 21.07 -3.85
CA VAL A 189 4.02 21.80 -2.87
C VAL A 189 4.73 21.91 -1.52
N PHE A 190 5.43 20.86 -1.06
CA PHE A 190 6.19 20.90 0.19
C PHE A 190 7.38 21.86 0.15
N THR A 191 8.09 21.92 -0.99
CA THR A 191 9.20 22.87 -1.15
C THR A 191 8.71 24.31 -1.05
N SER A 192 7.51 24.59 -1.59
CA SER A 192 6.85 25.89 -1.42
C SER A 192 6.28 26.11 -0.02
N ALA A 193 5.82 25.07 0.67
CA ALA A 193 5.20 25.16 2.00
C ALA A 193 6.20 25.39 3.14
N LYS A 194 7.48 24.98 2.98
CA LYS A 194 8.56 25.34 3.93
C LYS A 194 8.74 26.86 4.10
N LEU A 195 8.14 27.66 3.22
CA LEU A 195 8.15 29.12 3.28
C LEU A 195 6.96 29.71 4.08
N ASN A 196 5.90 28.95 4.42
CA ASN A 196 4.68 29.48 5.06
C ASN A 196 3.95 28.48 6.01
N ASP A 197 3.87 28.77 7.32
CA ASP A 197 3.20 27.93 8.34
C ASP A 197 1.71 27.64 8.09
N THR A 198 0.99 28.56 7.43
CA THR A 198 -0.44 28.40 7.10
C THR A 198 -0.67 27.28 6.09
N THR A 199 0.26 27.10 5.15
CA THR A 199 0.19 26.06 4.11
C THR A 199 0.40 24.66 4.67
N ILE A 200 1.18 24.52 5.75
CA ILE A 200 1.41 23.24 6.42
C ILE A 200 0.11 22.75 7.11
N LYS A 201 -0.65 23.66 7.74
CA LYS A 201 -1.93 23.33 8.37
C LYS A 201 -2.99 22.90 7.36
N SER A 202 -3.13 23.60 6.23
CA SER A 202 -4.11 23.24 5.19
C SER A 202 -3.76 21.90 4.54
N LEU A 203 -2.47 21.67 4.27
CA LEU A 203 -1.99 20.43 3.68
C LEU A 203 -2.25 19.21 4.57
N LYS A 204 -2.15 19.37 5.91
CA LYS A 204 -2.51 18.31 6.87
C LYS A 204 -3.96 17.84 6.71
N TYR A 205 -4.92 18.75 6.48
CA TYR A 205 -6.32 18.37 6.26
C TYR A 205 -6.52 17.63 4.94
N VAL A 206 -5.88 18.10 3.85
CA VAL A 206 -5.97 17.44 2.54
C VAL A 206 -5.49 15.99 2.61
N ILE A 207 -4.41 15.72 3.35
CA ILE A 207 -3.85 14.36 3.53
C ILE A 207 -4.80 13.44 4.31
N ILE A 208 -5.55 13.99 5.27
CA ILE A 208 -6.53 13.22 6.02
C ILE A 208 -7.63 12.71 5.08
N PHE A 209 -8.04 13.52 4.10
CA PHE A 209 -9.11 13.17 3.17
C PHE A 209 -8.68 12.33 1.97
N ILE A 210 -7.38 12.33 1.60
CA ILE A 210 -6.88 11.59 0.42
C ILE A 210 -5.89 10.51 0.86
N PRO A 211 -6.32 9.24 1.01
CA PRO A 211 -5.48 8.18 1.58
C PRO A 211 -4.24 7.86 0.74
N VAL A 212 -4.28 8.01 -0.59
CA VAL A 212 -3.08 7.81 -1.44
C VAL A 212 -1.97 8.79 -1.06
N LEU A 213 -2.28 10.07 -0.78
CA LEU A 213 -1.25 11.04 -0.39
C LEU A 213 -0.52 10.58 0.87
N ARG A 214 -1.26 9.98 1.82
CA ARG A 214 -0.70 9.48 3.07
C ARG A 214 0.36 8.41 2.87
N LEU A 215 0.15 7.50 1.92
CA LEU A 215 1.13 6.47 1.60
C LEU A 215 2.40 7.04 0.93
N MET A 216 2.31 8.21 0.28
CA MET A 216 3.42 8.82 -0.46
C MET A 216 4.29 9.76 0.38
N ILE A 217 3.76 10.27 1.50
CA ILE A 217 4.49 11.21 2.38
C ILE A 217 5.74 10.61 3.00
N PRO A 218 5.76 9.36 3.50
CA PRO A 218 6.96 8.80 4.11
C PRO A 218 8.18 8.79 3.18
N THR A 219 7.94 8.70 1.86
CA THR A 219 8.99 8.80 0.82
C THR A 219 9.61 10.20 0.74
N ILE A 220 8.87 11.23 1.16
CA ILE A 220 9.26 12.65 1.10
C ILE A 220 9.63 13.19 2.50
N GLY A 221 9.12 12.55 3.55
CA GLY A 221 8.86 13.16 4.87
C GLY A 221 9.61 12.54 6.04
N GLY A 222 10.73 11.85 5.84
CA GLY A 222 11.65 11.52 6.94
C GLY A 222 12.27 12.74 7.65
N LEU A 223 11.90 13.97 7.25
CA LEU A 223 12.58 15.23 7.57
C LEU A 223 11.67 16.37 8.09
N LEU A 224 10.39 16.11 8.41
CA LEU A 224 9.48 17.17 8.93
C LEU A 224 8.79 16.80 10.26
N PRO A 225 9.31 17.27 11.41
CA PRO A 225 8.57 17.23 12.66
C PRO A 225 7.32 18.13 12.58
N GLY A 226 6.13 17.57 12.85
CA GLY A 226 4.85 18.34 12.91
C GLY A 226 3.67 17.75 12.14
N LEU A 227 3.91 16.80 11.23
CA LEU A 227 2.87 16.05 10.50
C LEU A 227 2.40 14.79 11.24
N GLU A 228 2.60 14.73 12.56
CA GLU A 228 2.08 13.64 13.38
C GLU A 228 0.53 13.66 13.35
N PHE A 229 -0.04 12.57 12.85
CA PHE A 229 -1.47 12.29 12.92
C PHE A 229 -1.74 11.54 14.23
N THR A 230 -2.11 12.26 15.28
CA THR A 230 -2.43 11.67 16.59
C THR A 230 -3.88 11.94 16.97
N GLY A 231 -4.46 11.01 17.73
CA GLY A 231 -5.80 11.14 18.30
C GLY A 231 -6.91 11.27 17.25
N PHE A 232 -7.72 12.33 17.34
CA PHE A 232 -8.91 12.51 16.48
C PHE A 232 -8.59 12.50 14.99
N ASN A 233 -7.46 13.10 14.58
CA ASN A 233 -7.05 13.11 13.17
C ASN A 233 -6.73 11.70 12.68
N ALA A 234 -6.12 10.85 13.51
CA ALA A 234 -5.85 9.46 13.15
C ALA A 234 -7.15 8.68 12.94
N VAL A 235 -8.11 8.82 13.86
CA VAL A 235 -9.42 8.15 13.75
C VAL A 235 -10.19 8.62 12.52
N LEU A 236 -10.25 9.93 12.27
CA LEU A 236 -10.93 10.49 11.10
C LEU A 236 -10.27 10.00 9.80
N SER A 237 -8.94 9.92 9.79
CA SER A 237 -8.18 9.42 8.65
C SER A 237 -8.42 7.94 8.35
N ILE A 238 -8.69 7.12 9.37
CA ILE A 238 -9.08 5.71 9.24
C ILE A 238 -10.48 5.62 8.67
N PHE A 239 -11.41 6.38 9.24
CA PHE A 239 -12.80 6.41 8.80
C PHE A 239 -12.93 6.82 7.32
N VAL A 240 -12.26 7.90 6.92
CA VAL A 240 -12.26 8.35 5.52
C VAL A 240 -11.69 7.26 4.60
N SER A 241 -10.55 6.65 4.96
CA SER A 241 -9.98 5.56 4.15
C SER A 241 -10.97 4.40 3.94
N LEU A 242 -11.71 4.01 4.98
CA LEU A 242 -12.72 2.94 4.88
C LEU A 242 -13.92 3.35 4.02
N VAL A 243 -14.44 4.57 4.20
CA VAL A 243 -15.57 5.08 3.40
C VAL A 243 -15.21 5.14 1.93
N VAL A 244 -14.08 5.75 1.58
CA VAL A 244 -13.68 5.88 0.18
C VAL A 244 -13.33 4.51 -0.43
N SER A 245 -12.75 3.59 0.35
CA SER A 245 -12.57 2.20 -0.09
C SER A 245 -13.90 1.52 -0.41
N GLY A 246 -14.92 1.70 0.43
CA GLY A 246 -16.26 1.18 0.19
C GLY A 246 -16.90 1.74 -1.09
N ILE A 247 -16.73 3.04 -1.33
CA ILE A 247 -17.18 3.69 -2.58
C ILE A 247 -16.48 3.06 -3.78
N LEU A 248 -15.16 2.83 -3.72
CA LEU A 248 -14.43 2.20 -4.82
C LEU A 248 -14.87 0.76 -5.08
N VAL A 249 -15.14 -0.02 -4.03
CA VAL A 249 -15.69 -1.38 -4.19
C VAL A 249 -17.05 -1.32 -4.89
N PHE A 250 -17.90 -0.36 -4.52
CA PHE A 250 -19.21 -0.17 -5.16
C PHE A 250 -19.07 0.24 -6.64
N VAL A 251 -18.21 1.21 -6.94
CA VAL A 251 -17.91 1.64 -8.32
C VAL A 251 -17.35 0.48 -9.13
N GLY A 252 -16.42 -0.29 -8.56
CA GLY A 252 -15.86 -1.49 -9.18
C GLY A 252 -16.94 -2.53 -9.51
N LEU A 253 -17.83 -2.83 -8.56
CA LEU A 253 -18.97 -3.72 -8.78
C LEU A 253 -19.92 -3.22 -9.87
N TYR A 254 -20.22 -1.92 -9.88
CA TYR A 254 -21.10 -1.30 -10.87
C TYR A 254 -20.52 -1.39 -12.28
N LEU A 255 -19.24 -1.02 -12.44
CA LEU A 255 -18.55 -1.09 -13.72
C LEU A 255 -18.43 -2.55 -14.19
N ASN A 256 -18.14 -3.47 -13.27
CA ASN A 256 -17.96 -4.88 -13.60
C ASN A 256 -19.23 -5.54 -14.18
N LYS A 257 -20.42 -5.04 -13.84
CA LYS A 257 -21.68 -5.49 -14.47
C LYS A 257 -21.78 -5.10 -15.94
N LYS A 258 -21.19 -3.96 -16.33
CA LYS A 258 -21.24 -3.41 -17.70
C LYS A 258 -20.09 -3.90 -18.59
N LEU A 259 -19.08 -4.52 -18.00
CA LEU A 259 -17.90 -4.99 -18.72
C LEU A 259 -18.16 -6.35 -19.36
N ASP A 260 -18.01 -6.45 -20.68
CA ASP A 260 -18.05 -7.73 -21.40
C ASP A 260 -16.69 -8.43 -21.34
N TYR A 261 -16.66 -9.67 -20.85
CA TYR A 261 -15.46 -10.51 -20.76
C TYR A 261 -15.22 -11.33 -22.03
N ASN A 262 -15.34 -10.68 -23.19
CA ASN A 262 -15.01 -11.28 -24.48
C ASN A 262 -13.51 -11.25 -24.74
#